data_AF-A0AA39UTE8-F1
#
_entry.id   AF-A0AA39UTE8-F1
#
_cell.length_a   1.000
_cell.length_b   1.000
_cell.length_c   1.000
_cell.angle_alpha   90.00
_cell.angle_beta   90.00
_cell.angle_gamma   90.00
#
_symmetry.space_group_name_H-M   'P 1'
#
loop_
_entity.id
_entity.type
_entity.pdbx_description
1 polymer ?
#
loop_
_entity_poly.entity_id
_entity_poly.type
_entity_poly.pdbx_seq_one_letter_code
_entity_poly.pdbx_strand_id
1 'polypeptide(L)'
;MLSLAAYLLVITSPLVSALRIGTWNMRYDSQSNNITVQESIDSLGDPLQNFTDLSISNGAEQPWSTRRIRIAEHVLNEGASILSIQEALLRQVNDLVELLGDEWSYAGVGRDDGVAAGEFSAIFYKTTDVTLSWNDTFWLS
;
A
#
# COMPACT_ATOMS: atom_id res chain seq x y z
N MET A 1 -36.09 37.85 33.53
CA MET A 1 -35.60 37.61 32.16
C MET A 1 -34.94 36.23 32.18
N LEU A 2 -35.69 35.18 31.83
CA LEU A 2 -35.19 33.80 31.83
C LEU A 2 -34.54 33.52 30.47
N SER A 3 -33.22 33.31 30.45
CA SER A 3 -32.51 32.89 29.23
C SER A 3 -32.68 31.39 29.05
N LEU A 4 -33.29 30.99 27.93
CA LEU A 4 -33.44 29.60 27.51
C LEU A 4 -32.21 29.25 26.66
N ALA A 5 -31.30 28.44 27.19
CA ALA A 5 -30.20 27.88 26.40
C ALA A 5 -30.70 26.61 25.69
N ALA A 6 -30.83 26.68 24.36
CA ALA A 6 -31.09 25.51 23.53
C ALA A 6 -29.76 24.77 23.29
N TYR A 7 -29.62 23.59 23.87
CA TYR A 7 -28.52 22.67 23.53
C TYR A 7 -28.91 21.90 22.26
N LEU A 8 -28.30 22.24 21.13
CA LEU A 8 -28.39 21.43 19.91
C LEU A 8 -27.32 20.34 19.98
N LEU A 9 -27.71 19.12 20.38
CA LEU A 9 -26.85 17.95 20.29
C LEU A 9 -26.91 17.43 18.85
N VAL A 10 -25.95 17.83 18.02
CA VAL A 10 -25.75 17.22 16.69
C VAL A 10 -24.99 15.91 16.90
N ILE A 11 -25.71 14.80 16.98
CA ILE A 11 -25.11 13.47 16.87
C ILE A 11 -24.84 13.25 15.39
N THR A 12 -23.63 13.55 14.93
CA THR A 12 -23.15 13.09 13.64
C THR A 12 -23.01 11.57 13.75
N SER A 13 -23.85 10.80 13.05
CA SER A 13 -23.54 9.39 12.81
C SER A 13 -22.18 9.35 12.10
N PRO A 14 -21.17 8.60 12.57
CA PRO A 14 -19.98 8.43 11.77
C PRO A 14 -20.43 7.81 10.45
N LEU A 15 -20.08 8.47 9.35
CA LEU A 15 -20.21 7.92 8.01
C LEU A 15 -19.61 6.52 8.07
N VAL A 16 -20.39 5.48 7.78
CA VAL A 16 -19.81 4.17 7.51
C VAL A 16 -18.97 4.38 6.25
N SER A 17 -17.66 4.53 6.41
CA SER A 17 -16.75 4.61 5.27
C SER A 17 -16.93 3.31 4.48
N ALA A 18 -17.13 3.42 3.17
CA ALA A 18 -17.27 2.25 2.32
C ALA A 18 -15.94 1.47 2.35
N LEU A 19 -16.00 0.19 2.72
CA LEU A 19 -14.83 -0.69 2.65
C LEU A 19 -14.40 -0.84 1.19
N ARG A 20 -13.18 -0.42 0.86
CA ARG A 20 -12.61 -0.56 -0.49
C ARG A 20 -11.53 -1.63 -0.49
N ILE A 21 -11.62 -2.53 -1.47
CA ILE A 21 -10.72 -3.67 -1.62
C ILE A 21 -10.04 -3.58 -3.00
N GLY A 22 -8.72 -3.53 -3.01
CA GLY A 22 -7.89 -3.59 -4.22
C GLY A 22 -7.19 -4.94 -4.37
N THR A 23 -6.84 -5.30 -5.61
CA THR A 23 -5.99 -6.48 -5.89
C THR A 23 -5.03 -6.17 -7.03
N TRP A 24 -3.73 -6.11 -6.74
CA TRP A 24 -2.72 -5.71 -7.70
C TRP A 24 -1.56 -6.71 -7.78
N ASN A 25 -1.17 -7.05 -9.00
CA ASN A 25 0.12 -7.67 -9.22
C ASN A 25 1.18 -6.57 -9.25
N MET A 26 2.11 -6.59 -8.29
CA MET A 26 3.13 -5.55 -8.14
C MET A 26 4.33 -5.72 -9.06
N ARG A 27 4.46 -6.89 -9.68
CA ARG A 27 5.61 -7.36 -10.43
C ARG A 27 6.90 -7.36 -9.59
N TYR A 28 7.47 -8.55 -9.43
CA TYR A 28 8.68 -8.70 -8.62
C TYR A 28 9.83 -7.88 -9.20
N ASP A 29 10.68 -7.39 -8.31
CA ASP A 29 11.82 -6.57 -8.73
C ASP A 29 12.96 -7.45 -9.25
N SER A 30 13.00 -7.66 -10.56
CA SER A 30 14.06 -8.41 -11.25
C SER A 30 15.34 -7.60 -11.47
N GLN A 31 15.31 -6.28 -11.24
CA GLN A 31 16.40 -5.34 -11.49
C GLN A 31 16.74 -4.51 -10.25
N SER A 32 16.94 -5.19 -9.11
CA SER A 32 17.26 -4.50 -7.86
C SER A 32 18.54 -3.67 -7.99
N ASN A 33 18.46 -2.41 -7.55
CA ASN A 33 19.54 -1.43 -7.63
C ASN A 33 19.96 -0.86 -6.26
N ASN A 34 19.47 -1.45 -5.16
CA ASN A 34 19.80 -1.10 -3.78
C ASN A 34 19.50 0.36 -3.38
N ILE A 35 18.59 1.02 -4.09
CA ILE A 35 18.07 2.35 -3.72
C ILE A 35 17.03 2.18 -2.61
N THR A 36 17.15 2.96 -1.54
CA THR A 36 16.22 3.00 -0.41
C THR A 36 14.94 3.79 -0.73
N VAL A 37 13.90 3.65 0.11
CA VAL A 37 12.68 4.45 0.00
C VAL A 37 12.99 5.94 0.12
N GLN A 38 13.80 6.33 1.11
CA GLN A 38 14.18 7.74 1.29
C GLN A 38 14.93 8.30 0.08
N GLU A 39 15.90 7.58 -0.49
CA GLU A 39 16.59 8.03 -1.71
C GLU A 39 15.63 8.19 -2.90
N SER A 40 14.62 7.30 -3.02
CA SER A 40 13.56 7.48 -4.01
C SER A 40 12.76 8.77 -3.78
N ILE A 41 12.41 9.08 -2.52
CA ILE A 41 11.69 10.31 -2.16
C ILE A 41 12.56 11.55 -2.44
N ASP A 42 13.83 11.52 -2.03
CA ASP A 42 14.78 12.62 -2.25
C ASP A 42 15.04 12.88 -3.74
N SER A 43 14.88 11.84 -4.58
CA SER A 43 15.01 11.94 -6.03
C SER A 43 13.74 12.44 -6.74
N LEU A 44 12.63 12.63 -6.03
CA LEU A 44 11.41 13.16 -6.63
C LEU A 44 11.67 14.58 -7.13
N GLY A 45 11.46 14.76 -8.43
CA GLY A 45 11.53 16.07 -9.06
C GLY A 45 10.40 16.99 -8.60
N ASP A 46 10.34 18.19 -9.18
CA ASP A 46 9.24 19.12 -8.96
C ASP A 46 7.88 18.46 -9.29
N PRO A 47 6.95 18.34 -8.33
CA PRO A 47 5.66 17.67 -8.53
C PRO A 47 4.75 18.38 -9.54
N LEU A 48 5.07 19.63 -9.92
CA LEU A 48 4.34 20.39 -10.93
C LEU A 48 4.92 20.21 -12.34
N GLN A 49 6.05 19.53 -12.49
CA GLN A 49 6.55 19.18 -13.81
C GLN A 49 5.77 17.98 -14.38
N ASN A 50 5.20 18.17 -15.57
CA ASN A 50 4.62 17.07 -16.33
C ASN A 50 5.69 15.98 -16.51
N PHE A 51 5.39 14.75 -16.07
CA PHE A 51 6.20 13.60 -16.39
C PHE A 51 6.22 13.43 -17.91
N THR A 52 7.28 13.92 -18.56
CA THR A 52 7.51 13.75 -20.00
C THR A 52 7.96 12.34 -20.33
N ASP A 53 8.45 11.61 -19.32
CA ASP A 53 8.81 10.21 -19.43
C ASP A 53 7.60 9.31 -19.15
N LEU A 54 6.70 9.26 -20.14
CA LEU A 54 5.81 8.11 -20.36
C LEU A 54 6.51 7.05 -21.22
N SER A 55 7.86 6.99 -21.25
CA SER A 55 8.51 5.93 -21.99
C SER A 55 8.06 4.61 -21.38
N ILE A 56 7.18 3.95 -22.13
CA ILE A 56 7.05 2.51 -22.08
C ILE A 56 8.43 2.07 -22.55
N SER A 57 9.34 1.86 -21.61
CA SER A 57 10.63 1.27 -21.89
C SER A 57 10.37 0.06 -22.76
N ASN A 58 10.85 0.06 -24.01
CA ASN A 58 10.48 -0.86 -25.11
C ASN A 58 10.28 -2.34 -24.70
N GLY A 59 9.19 -2.66 -24.00
CA GLY A 59 9.01 -3.92 -23.25
C GLY A 59 10.03 -4.21 -22.13
N ALA A 60 10.97 -3.32 -21.80
CA ALA A 60 11.99 -3.59 -20.79
C ALA A 60 11.41 -3.39 -19.37
N GLU A 61 11.74 -4.30 -18.48
CA GLU A 61 11.34 -4.22 -17.08
C GLU A 61 12.01 -3.01 -16.38
N GLN A 62 11.38 -2.46 -15.35
CA GLN A 62 11.89 -1.32 -14.59
C GLN A 62 12.15 -1.70 -13.14
N PRO A 63 13.25 -1.21 -12.53
CA PRO A 63 13.54 -1.47 -11.13
C PRO A 63 12.39 -0.98 -10.25
N TRP A 64 12.13 -1.67 -9.14
CA TRP A 64 11.08 -1.28 -8.19
C TRP A 64 11.24 0.15 -7.66
N SER A 65 12.49 0.62 -7.54
CA SER A 65 12.80 1.97 -7.05
C SER A 65 12.14 3.10 -7.85
N THR A 66 11.84 2.88 -9.14
CA THR A 66 11.18 3.88 -10.01
C THR A 66 9.66 3.79 -9.95
N ARG A 67 9.12 2.72 -9.35
CA ARG A 67 7.67 2.40 -9.33
C ARG A 67 7.02 2.61 -7.97
N ARG A 68 7.77 2.37 -6.88
CA ARG A 68 7.23 2.25 -5.51
C ARG A 68 6.42 3.44 -5.01
N ILE A 69 6.89 4.67 -5.26
CA ILE A 69 6.23 5.89 -4.77
C ILE A 69 4.84 6.02 -5.42
N ARG A 70 4.77 5.91 -6.74
CA ARG A 70 3.50 6.02 -7.47
C ARG A 70 2.51 4.93 -7.10
N ILE A 71 3.00 3.72 -6.82
CA ILE A 71 2.15 2.62 -6.36
C ILE A 71 1.57 2.94 -4.99
N ALA A 72 2.39 3.37 -4.03
CA ALA A 72 1.90 3.76 -2.70
C ALA A 72 0.91 4.93 -2.76
N GLU A 73 1.23 5.98 -3.54
CA GLU A 73 0.32 7.11 -3.77
C GLU A 73 -1.02 6.65 -4.34
N HIS A 74 -1.01 5.71 -5.30
CA HIS A 74 -2.24 5.20 -5.88
C HIS A 74 -3.10 4.49 -4.83
N VAL A 75 -2.52 3.66 -3.95
CA VAL A 75 -3.23 2.98 -2.86
C VAL A 75 -3.90 3.99 -1.93
N LEU A 76 -3.15 5.03 -1.52
CA LEU A 76 -3.64 6.07 -0.63
C LEU A 76 -4.76 6.90 -1.28
N ASN A 77 -4.60 7.26 -2.55
CA ASN A 77 -5.57 8.07 -3.29
C ASN A 77 -6.87 7.33 -3.62
N GLU A 78 -6.83 6.01 -3.82
CA GLU A 78 -8.04 5.20 -4.01
C GLU A 78 -8.85 5.04 -2.71
N GLY A 79 -8.25 5.35 -1.56
CA GLY A 79 -8.89 5.18 -0.25
C GLY A 79 -9.15 3.71 0.06
N ALA A 80 -8.25 2.81 -0.35
CA ALA A 80 -8.36 1.39 -0.05
C ALA A 80 -8.33 1.15 1.48
N SER A 81 -9.14 0.20 1.95
CA SER A 81 -9.09 -0.31 3.32
C SER A 81 -8.36 -1.66 3.37
N ILE A 82 -8.41 -2.41 2.27
CA ILE A 82 -7.72 -3.70 2.09
C ILE A 82 -7.09 -3.70 0.70
N LEU A 83 -5.86 -4.19 0.58
CA LEU A 83 -5.15 -4.35 -0.67
C LEU A 83 -4.46 -5.72 -0.70
N SER A 84 -4.84 -6.57 -1.67
CA SER A 84 -4.10 -7.79 -1.98
C SER A 84 -3.00 -7.49 -2.99
N ILE A 85 -1.78 -7.96 -2.73
CA ILE A 85 -0.66 -7.83 -3.64
C ILE A 85 -0.11 -9.19 -4.07
N GLN A 86 0.40 -9.29 -5.30
CA GLN A 86 1.05 -10.49 -5.84
C GLN A 86 2.43 -10.15 -6.43
N GLU A 87 3.30 -11.17 -6.54
CA GLU A 87 4.68 -11.08 -7.04
C GLU A 87 5.60 -10.16 -6.22
N ALA A 88 5.25 -9.75 -5.00
CA ALA A 88 6.12 -8.89 -4.22
C ALA A 88 7.22 -9.69 -3.50
N LEU A 89 8.47 -9.29 -3.63
CA LEU A 89 9.55 -9.81 -2.77
C LEU A 89 9.49 -9.11 -1.40
N LEU A 90 10.06 -9.72 -0.35
CA LEU A 90 10.03 -9.17 1.02
C LEU A 90 10.44 -7.69 1.09
N ARG A 91 11.47 -7.27 0.35
CA ARG A 91 11.88 -5.86 0.30
C ARG A 91 10.78 -4.93 -0.22
N GLN A 92 10.00 -5.37 -1.21
CA GLN A 92 8.92 -4.58 -1.80
C GLN A 92 7.73 -4.49 -0.84
N VAL A 93 7.48 -5.56 -0.07
CA VAL A 93 6.50 -5.57 1.02
C VAL A 93 6.91 -4.57 2.11
N ASN A 94 8.17 -4.61 2.55
CA ASN A 94 8.69 -3.69 3.57
C ASN A 94 8.67 -2.23 3.10
N ASP A 95 9.06 -1.96 1.85
CA ASP A 95 8.97 -0.63 1.25
C ASP A 95 7.53 -0.11 1.25
N LEU A 96 6.53 -0.96 0.98
CA LEU A 96 5.12 -0.56 1.07
C LEU A 96 4.67 -0.29 2.50
N VAL A 97 5.12 -1.07 3.48
CA VAL A 97 4.84 -0.78 4.90
C VAL A 97 5.39 0.60 5.28
N GLU A 98 6.63 0.90 4.88
CA GLU A 98 7.25 2.20 5.12
C GLU A 98 6.48 3.35 4.46
N LEU A 99 6.08 3.17 3.19
CA LEU A 99 5.39 4.20 2.40
C LEU A 99 3.93 4.44 2.81
N LEU A 100 3.22 3.39 3.22
CA LEU A 100 1.82 3.49 3.66
C LEU A 100 1.69 3.96 5.11
N GLY A 101 2.72 3.74 5.93
CA GLY A 101 2.81 4.20 7.32
C GLY A 101 2.07 3.32 8.33
N ASP A 102 2.14 3.75 9.60
CA ASP A 102 1.75 2.95 10.77
C ASP A 102 0.27 2.56 10.85
N GLU A 103 -0.59 3.19 10.04
CA GLU A 103 -2.02 2.85 9.95
C GLU A 103 -2.28 1.61 9.07
N TRP A 104 -1.24 1.04 8.45
CA TRP A 104 -1.31 -0.15 7.62
C TRP A 104 -0.51 -1.30 8.24
N SER A 105 -1.05 -2.50 8.07
CA SER A 105 -0.35 -3.75 8.39
C SER A 105 -0.61 -4.77 7.29
N TYR A 106 0.08 -5.90 7.30
CA TYR A 106 -0.12 -6.96 6.31
C TYR A 106 -0.11 -8.36 6.94
N ALA A 107 -0.77 -9.29 6.25
CA ALA A 107 -0.66 -10.71 6.50
C ALA A 107 -0.15 -11.42 5.23
N GLY A 108 0.65 -12.47 5.41
CA GLY A 108 1.23 -13.25 4.32
C GLY A 108 2.73 -13.49 4.52
N VAL A 109 3.23 -14.57 3.95
CA VAL A 109 4.62 -15.01 4.06
C VAL A 109 5.23 -15.27 2.67
N GLY A 110 6.56 -15.40 2.63
CA GLY A 110 7.27 -15.78 1.42
C GLY A 110 6.89 -17.21 0.99
N ARG A 111 6.59 -17.41 -0.29
CA ARG A 111 6.10 -18.72 -0.79
C ARG A 111 7.14 -19.84 -0.80
N ASP A 112 8.43 -19.53 -0.67
CA ASP A 112 9.49 -20.54 -0.82
C ASP A 112 9.83 -21.21 0.52
N ASP A 113 9.66 -20.50 1.65
CA ASP A 113 10.01 -20.99 3.00
C ASP A 113 8.89 -20.83 4.04
N GLY A 114 7.78 -20.19 3.68
CA GLY A 114 6.70 -19.86 4.61
C GLY A 114 7.09 -18.81 5.66
N VAL A 115 8.13 -18.03 5.39
CA VAL A 115 8.62 -16.96 6.27
C VAL A 115 8.89 -15.70 5.46
N ALA A 116 9.94 -15.72 4.63
CA ALA A 116 10.52 -14.52 4.01
C ALA A 116 11.02 -14.73 2.58
N ALA A 117 11.36 -15.97 2.19
CA ALA A 117 11.92 -16.28 0.90
C ALA A 117 10.85 -16.38 -0.19
N GLY A 118 11.19 -15.87 -1.37
CA GLY A 118 10.31 -15.90 -2.54
C GLY A 118 9.30 -14.75 -2.59
N GLU A 119 8.36 -14.89 -3.51
CA GLU A 119 7.28 -13.94 -3.73
C GLU A 119 6.18 -14.10 -2.67
N PHE A 120 5.57 -12.98 -2.31
CA PHE A 120 4.45 -12.88 -1.39
C PHE A 120 3.13 -12.77 -2.16
N SER A 121 2.09 -13.36 -1.58
CA SER A 121 0.68 -13.03 -1.86
C SER A 121 0.09 -12.36 -0.63
N ALA A 122 0.59 -11.15 -0.32
CA ALA A 122 0.28 -10.47 0.94
C ALA A 122 -1.05 -9.70 0.86
N ILE A 123 -1.75 -9.63 1.98
CA ILE A 123 -2.95 -8.83 2.17
C ILE A 123 -2.61 -7.70 3.13
N PHE A 124 -2.52 -6.49 2.60
CA PHE A 124 -2.43 -5.26 3.36
C PHE A 124 -3.82 -4.81 3.83
N TYR A 125 -3.88 -4.26 5.03
CA TYR A 125 -5.11 -3.76 5.60
C TYR A 125 -4.87 -2.53 6.48
N LYS A 126 -5.81 -1.59 6.41
CA LYS A 126 -5.80 -0.38 7.22
C LYS A 126 -6.35 -0.68 8.61
N THR A 127 -5.51 -0.57 9.64
CA THR A 127 -5.84 -1.01 11.01
C THR A 127 -6.91 -0.16 11.67
N THR A 128 -7.17 1.04 11.15
CA THR A 128 -8.27 1.91 11.57
C THR A 128 -9.63 1.44 11.06
N ASP A 129 -9.65 0.67 9.97
CA ASP A 129 -10.86 0.27 9.26
C ASP A 129 -11.23 -1.19 9.56
N VAL A 130 -10.22 -2.05 9.73
CA VAL A 130 -10.41 -3.48 9.96
C VAL A 130 -9.46 -4.02 11.04
N THR A 131 -9.90 -5.08 11.73
CA THR A 131 -9.11 -5.80 12.73
C THR A 131 -8.83 -7.21 12.27
N LEU A 132 -7.55 -7.59 12.18
CA LEU A 132 -7.15 -8.96 11.86
C LEU A 132 -7.44 -9.88 13.04
N SER A 133 -8.42 -10.77 12.89
CA SER A 133 -8.77 -11.74 13.94
C SER A 133 -7.95 -13.03 13.85
N TRP A 134 -7.66 -13.49 12.62
CA TRP A 134 -6.90 -14.71 12.34
C TRP A 134 -6.37 -14.67 10.89
N ASN A 135 -5.24 -15.31 10.63
CA ASN A 135 -4.68 -15.51 9.29
C ASN A 135 -3.92 -16.84 9.19
N ASP A 136 -3.77 -17.34 7.96
CA ASP A 136 -2.98 -18.53 7.64
C ASP A 136 -2.51 -18.46 6.17
N THR A 137 -1.50 -19.26 5.83
CA THR A 137 -0.98 -19.42 4.47
C THR A 137 -0.76 -20.90 4.20
N PHE A 138 -1.33 -21.40 3.10
CA PHE A 138 -1.22 -22.79 2.69
C PHE A 138 -0.92 -22.90 1.20
N TRP A 139 -0.19 -23.96 0.82
CA TRP A 139 0.11 -24.29 -0.57
C TRP A 139 -0.90 -25.32 -1.07
N LEU A 140 -1.26 -25.21 -2.34
CA LEU A 140 -2.21 -26.12 -2.98
C LEU A 140 -1.55 -27.39 -3.55
N SER A 141 -0.21 -27.44 -3.59
CA SER A 141 0.61 -28.60 -4.01
C SER A 141 2.06 -28.43 -3.60
#